data_AF-A0A418SW87-F1
#
_entry.id   AF-A0A418SW87-F1
#
_cell.length_a   1.000
_cell.length_b   1.000
_cell.length_c   1.000
_cell.angle_alpha   90.00
_cell.angle_beta   90.00
_cell.angle_gamma   90.00
#
_symmetry.space_group_name_H-M   'P 1'
#
loop_
_entity.id
_entity.type
_entity.pdbx_description
1 polymer ?
#
loop_
_entity_poly.entity_id
_entity_poly.type
_entity_poly.pdbx_seq_one_letter_code
_entity_poly.pdbx_strand_id
1 'polypeptide(L)'
;MSTSCNIVYDLLPLYVDGACSAESRAYVDEHLLDCPACRKKYEAMAQPITVDILLGIQEDAEQSEGVEEQQQRDHAAKSVLRRIKRRWLLSLIPLLLLIPLLFLGINQYRGVGMSFTNLYDHYAASQFLTALEKRDYEKAFSYINMSHEYDNIQEGLKRSAETLAFNVEDFESRTDENGILYYTNGKTIYTEEHIKAMLRQYEEYPWSKATDKVGAQKFIEEYQDVSYEEFYQRSKENFIANMKEWERLGYTLAGHRVKTSYANNIDGVMHYSFSYYLSIKNGKQTINSGTIDFVGTNKGKFSSTGGSYFPEDTLTPRLLDRISIYSFE
;
A
#
# COMPACT_ATOMS: atom_id res chain seq x y z
N MET A 1 -7.33 -54.32 33.27
CA MET A 1 -8.45 -53.49 32.78
C MET A 1 -9.69 -54.36 32.77
N SER A 2 -10.76 -53.93 33.47
CA SER A 2 -12.07 -54.57 33.40
C SER A 2 -12.79 -54.14 32.12
N THR A 3 -13.73 -54.96 31.65
CA THR A 3 -14.60 -54.67 30.50
C THR A 3 -15.36 -53.34 30.65
N SER A 4 -15.66 -52.92 31.89
CA SER A 4 -16.30 -51.63 32.20
C SER A 4 -15.43 -50.40 31.89
N CYS A 5 -14.11 -50.48 32.08
CA CYS A 5 -13.21 -49.34 31.79
C CYS A 5 -13.13 -49.03 30.29
N ASN A 6 -13.20 -50.06 29.43
CA ASN A 6 -13.14 -49.88 27.99
C ASN A 6 -14.40 -49.18 27.47
N ILE A 7 -15.57 -49.59 27.95
CA ILE A 7 -16.85 -48.95 27.63
C ILE A 7 -16.82 -47.48 28.06
N VAL A 8 -16.30 -47.19 29.25
CA VAL A 8 -16.17 -45.80 29.71
C VAL A 8 -15.19 -45.00 28.84
N TYR A 9 -14.06 -45.58 28.42
CA TYR A 9 -13.13 -44.88 27.51
C TYR A 9 -13.75 -44.53 26.17
N ASP A 10 -14.57 -45.42 25.61
CA ASP A 10 -15.26 -45.16 24.35
C ASP A 10 -16.31 -44.04 24.50
N LEU A 11 -16.93 -43.94 25.68
CA LEU A 11 -17.94 -42.92 26.00
C LEU A 11 -17.36 -41.59 26.48
N LEU A 12 -16.13 -41.56 26.99
CA LEU A 12 -15.51 -40.37 27.58
C LEU A 12 -15.51 -39.13 26.67
N PRO A 13 -15.19 -39.22 25.35
CA PRO A 13 -15.23 -38.06 24.47
C PRO A 13 -16.63 -37.44 24.38
N LEU A 14 -17.65 -38.28 24.18
CA LEU A 14 -19.05 -37.86 24.11
C LEU A 14 -19.56 -37.32 25.46
N TYR A 15 -19.04 -37.87 26.56
CA TYR A 15 -19.35 -37.44 27.91
C TYR A 15 -18.77 -36.05 28.19
N VAL A 16 -17.51 -35.79 27.78
CA VAL A 16 -16.86 -34.47 27.86
C VAL A 16 -17.61 -33.43 27.01
N ASP A 17 -18.06 -33.82 25.81
CA ASP A 17 -18.84 -32.96 24.91
C ASP A 17 -20.32 -32.78 25.34
N GLY A 18 -20.74 -33.46 26.41
CA GLY A 18 -22.11 -33.40 26.92
C GLY A 18 -23.15 -34.03 25.99
N ALA A 19 -22.73 -34.87 25.04
CA ALA A 19 -23.55 -35.52 24.02
C ALA A 19 -24.05 -36.91 24.41
N CYS A 20 -23.65 -37.45 25.57
CA CYS A 20 -24.20 -38.70 26.10
C CYS A 20 -25.68 -38.58 26.47
N SER A 21 -26.45 -39.64 26.21
CA SER A 21 -27.80 -39.84 26.75
C SER A 21 -27.77 -39.88 28.28
N ALA A 22 -28.93 -39.69 28.93
CA ALA A 22 -29.03 -39.67 30.39
C ALA A 22 -28.54 -41.00 31.03
N GLU A 23 -28.87 -42.12 30.41
CA GLU A 23 -28.48 -43.46 30.87
C GLU A 23 -26.95 -43.66 30.77
N SER A 24 -26.36 -43.31 29.63
CA SER A 24 -24.91 -43.42 29.43
C SER A 24 -24.13 -42.44 30.31
N ARG A 25 -24.71 -41.27 30.61
CA ARG A 25 -24.10 -40.28 31.51
C ARG A 25 -24.05 -40.79 32.95
N ALA A 26 -25.18 -41.29 33.46
CA ALA A 26 -25.24 -41.85 34.81
C ALA A 26 -24.25 -43.01 35.00
N TYR A 27 -24.11 -43.87 33.98
CA TYR A 27 -23.14 -44.97 33.98
C TYR A 27 -21.68 -44.48 34.07
N VAL A 28 -21.33 -43.44 33.31
CA VAL A 28 -19.98 -42.86 33.36
C VAL A 28 -19.75 -42.13 34.68
N ASP A 29 -20.74 -41.40 35.21
CA ASP A 29 -20.67 -40.72 36.51
C ASP A 29 -20.35 -41.69 37.65
N GLU A 30 -21.09 -42.78 37.74
CA GLU A 30 -20.89 -43.84 38.74
C GLU A 30 -19.49 -44.44 38.62
N HIS A 31 -19.03 -44.72 37.40
CA HIS A 31 -17.70 -45.30 37.19
C HIS A 31 -16.55 -44.36 37.53
N LEU A 32 -16.71 -43.05 37.29
CA LEU A 32 -15.68 -42.05 37.60
C LEU A 32 -15.52 -41.85 39.12
N LEU A 33 -16.56 -42.12 39.91
CA LEU A 33 -16.49 -42.13 41.39
C LEU A 33 -15.56 -43.24 41.88
N ASP A 34 -15.63 -44.41 41.27
CA ASP A 34 -14.95 -45.61 41.78
C ASP A 34 -13.64 -45.97 41.06
N CYS A 35 -13.35 -45.37 39.89
CA CYS A 35 -12.16 -45.69 39.11
C CYS A 35 -11.20 -44.49 38.95
N PRO A 36 -10.10 -44.42 39.72
CA PRO A 36 -9.10 -43.36 39.62
C PRO A 36 -8.42 -43.28 38.24
N ALA A 37 -8.25 -44.42 37.56
CA ALA A 37 -7.63 -44.47 36.23
C ALA A 37 -8.51 -43.79 35.16
N CYS A 38 -9.82 -44.05 35.19
CA CYS A 38 -10.78 -43.41 34.30
C CYS A 38 -10.95 -41.93 34.62
N ARG A 39 -10.92 -41.55 35.91
CA ARG A 39 -10.93 -40.15 36.35
C ARG A 39 -9.74 -39.36 35.82
N LYS A 40 -8.53 -39.92 35.91
CA LYS A 40 -7.32 -39.28 35.37
C LYS A 40 -7.41 -39.07 33.85
N LYS A 41 -7.99 -40.02 33.10
CA LYS A 41 -8.19 -39.85 31.65
C LYS A 41 -9.25 -38.81 31.33
N TYR A 42 -10.35 -38.80 32.07
CA TYR A 42 -11.37 -37.75 31.95
C TYR A 42 -10.76 -36.37 32.20
N GLU A 43 -9.97 -36.20 33.25
CA GLU A 43 -9.28 -34.94 33.57
C GLU A 43 -8.29 -34.52 32.47
N ALA A 44 -7.56 -35.46 31.87
CA ALA A 44 -6.66 -35.17 30.75
C ALA A 44 -7.41 -34.73 29.47
N MET A 45 -8.63 -35.23 29.24
CA MET A 45 -9.47 -34.88 28.08
C MET A 45 -10.32 -33.63 28.32
N ALA A 46 -10.75 -33.40 29.56
CA ALA A 46 -11.52 -32.23 29.97
C ALA A 46 -10.64 -30.98 30.16
N GLN A 47 -9.32 -31.14 30.18
CA GLN A 47 -8.38 -30.02 30.13
C GLN A 47 -8.44 -29.33 28.76
N PRO A 48 -8.66 -28.01 28.70
CA PRO A 48 -8.68 -27.29 27.44
C PRO A 48 -7.28 -27.33 26.82
N ILE A 49 -7.19 -27.70 25.54
CA ILE A 49 -5.96 -27.54 24.75
C ILE A 49 -5.60 -26.05 24.77
N THR A 50 -4.51 -25.70 25.47
CA THR A 50 -3.96 -24.35 25.50
C THR A 50 -3.10 -24.12 24.26
N VAL A 51 -2.99 -22.86 23.84
CA VAL A 51 -2.10 -22.47 22.73
C VAL A 51 -0.62 -22.70 23.10
N ASP A 52 -0.32 -22.78 24.41
CA ASP A 52 1.01 -23.06 24.93
C ASP A 52 1.51 -24.47 24.51
N ILE A 53 0.60 -25.45 24.39
CA ILE A 53 0.90 -26.80 23.89
C ILE A 53 1.19 -26.78 22.37
N LEU A 54 0.49 -25.93 21.61
CA LEU A 54 0.71 -25.75 20.17
C LEU A 54 2.02 -25.02 19.85
N LEU A 55 2.53 -24.21 20.79
CA LEU A 55 3.77 -23.45 20.67
C LEU A 55 4.97 -24.08 21.40
N GLY A 56 4.79 -25.25 22.04
CA GLY A 56 5.88 -26.01 22.65
C GLY A 56 6.53 -25.34 23.87
N ILE A 57 5.83 -24.46 24.57
CA ILE A 57 6.36 -23.78 25.76
C ILE A 57 6.02 -24.64 26.98
N GLN A 58 7.04 -25.31 27.55
CA GLN A 58 6.95 -25.98 28.85
C GLN A 58 7.22 -24.94 29.94
N GLU A 59 6.24 -24.68 30.81
CA GLU A 59 6.48 -24.01 32.08
C GLU A 59 6.50 -25.08 33.18
N ASP A 60 7.64 -25.17 33.86
CA ASP A 60 7.91 -26.12 34.92
C ASP A 60 6.99 -25.87 36.12
N ALA A 61 6.32 -26.93 36.56
CA ALA A 61 5.40 -26.89 37.69
C ALA A 61 6.18 -26.89 39.02
N GLU A 62 6.06 -25.82 39.79
CA GLU A 62 6.32 -25.86 41.24
C GLU A 62 5.03 -25.68 42.03
N GLN A 63 4.82 -26.65 42.92
CA GLN A 63 3.70 -26.77 43.83
C GLN A 63 3.83 -25.74 44.97
N SER A 64 2.71 -25.12 45.35
CA SER A 64 2.52 -24.74 46.75
C SER A 64 1.04 -24.75 47.11
N GLU A 65 0.72 -25.62 48.07
CA GLU A 65 -0.57 -25.75 48.73
C GLU A 65 -0.89 -24.51 49.61
N GLY A 66 -2.19 -24.22 49.74
CA GLY A 66 -2.75 -23.46 50.85
C GLY A 66 -3.15 -22.02 50.53
N VAL A 67 -4.47 -21.77 50.46
CA VAL A 67 -5.23 -20.74 51.21
C VAL A 67 -6.65 -20.66 50.60
N GLU A 68 -7.64 -20.87 51.46
CA GLU A 68 -9.04 -21.17 51.16
C GLU A 68 -9.92 -19.96 50.80
N GLU A 69 -10.91 -20.28 49.95
CA GLU A 69 -12.26 -19.74 49.77
C GLU A 69 -12.54 -18.28 49.36
N GLN A 70 -11.70 -17.27 49.65
CA GLN A 70 -12.05 -15.88 49.27
C GLN A 70 -11.49 -15.43 47.90
N GLN A 71 -10.34 -15.96 47.48
CA GLN A 71 -9.77 -15.68 46.15
C GLN A 71 -10.50 -16.39 45.00
N GLN A 72 -11.27 -17.45 45.29
CA GLN A 72 -11.95 -18.26 44.27
C GLN A 72 -13.06 -17.48 43.54
N ARG A 73 -13.76 -16.56 44.21
CA ARG A 73 -14.86 -15.77 43.59
C ARG A 73 -14.35 -14.69 42.62
N ASP A 74 -13.28 -14.00 42.99
CA ASP A 74 -12.64 -12.99 42.12
C ASP A 74 -11.84 -13.63 40.98
N HIS A 75 -11.23 -14.81 41.21
CA HIS A 75 -10.53 -15.56 40.17
C HIS A 75 -11.50 -16.26 39.20
N ALA A 76 -12.65 -16.74 39.69
CA ALA A 76 -13.76 -17.24 38.86
C ALA A 76 -14.36 -16.14 37.99
N ALA A 77 -14.64 -14.95 38.55
CA ALA A 77 -15.14 -13.82 37.78
C ALA A 77 -14.12 -13.36 36.70
N LYS A 78 -12.84 -13.24 37.06
CA LYS A 78 -11.76 -12.88 36.11
C LYS A 78 -11.53 -13.94 35.04
N SER A 79 -11.71 -15.22 35.34
CA SER A 79 -11.58 -16.31 34.35
C SER A 79 -12.79 -16.41 33.42
N VAL A 80 -14.01 -16.13 33.92
CA VAL A 80 -15.23 -16.01 33.09
C VAL A 80 -15.16 -14.79 32.18
N LEU A 81 -14.75 -13.62 32.68
CA LEU A 81 -14.52 -12.42 31.87
C LEU A 81 -13.42 -12.63 30.82
N ARG A 82 -12.35 -13.37 31.12
CA ARG A 82 -11.34 -13.78 30.12
C ARG A 82 -11.92 -14.71 29.05
N ARG A 83 -12.77 -15.67 29.42
CA ARG A 83 -13.47 -16.57 28.48
C ARG A 83 -14.43 -15.82 27.56
N ILE A 84 -15.16 -14.83 28.10
CA ILE A 84 -16.03 -13.95 27.31
C ILE A 84 -15.16 -13.09 26.38
N LYS A 85 -14.19 -12.33 26.90
CA LYS A 85 -13.28 -11.51 26.05
C LYS A 85 -12.59 -12.33 24.95
N ARG A 86 -12.23 -13.60 25.21
CA ARG A 86 -11.62 -14.51 24.22
C ARG A 86 -12.59 -14.99 23.15
N ARG A 87 -13.86 -15.27 23.48
CA ARG A 87 -14.91 -15.58 22.49
C ARG A 87 -15.23 -14.38 21.62
N TRP A 88 -15.28 -13.18 22.22
CA TRP A 88 -15.45 -11.93 21.48
C TRP A 88 -14.26 -11.66 20.55
N LEU A 89 -13.02 -11.88 20.99
CA LEU A 89 -11.83 -11.76 20.12
C LEU A 89 -11.89 -12.74 18.93
N LEU A 90 -12.23 -14.01 19.16
CA LEU A 90 -12.33 -15.01 18.09
C LEU A 90 -13.44 -14.72 17.07
N SER A 91 -14.55 -14.09 17.49
CA SER A 91 -15.63 -13.67 16.58
C SER A 91 -15.39 -12.29 15.95
N LEU A 92 -14.69 -11.38 16.62
CA LEU A 92 -14.41 -10.03 16.13
C LEU A 92 -13.27 -10.01 15.12
N ILE A 93 -12.26 -10.88 15.24
CA ILE A 93 -11.13 -10.90 14.29
C ILE A 93 -11.58 -11.20 12.85
N PRO A 94 -12.38 -12.26 12.58
CA PRO A 94 -12.88 -12.51 11.22
C PRO A 94 -13.71 -11.35 10.68
N LEU A 95 -14.56 -10.75 11.53
CA LEU A 95 -15.38 -9.59 11.14
C LEU A 95 -14.52 -8.37 10.82
N LEU A 96 -13.48 -8.12 11.62
CA LEU A 96 -12.54 -7.02 11.44
C LEU A 96 -11.69 -7.20 10.17
N LEU A 97 -11.36 -8.43 9.78
CA LEU A 97 -10.69 -8.72 8.51
C LEU A 97 -11.64 -8.70 7.31
N LEU A 98 -12.91 -9.06 7.50
CA LEU A 98 -13.91 -9.07 6.43
C LEU A 98 -14.16 -7.65 5.89
N ILE A 99 -14.22 -6.65 6.76
CA ILE A 99 -14.48 -5.26 6.38
C ILE A 99 -13.46 -4.72 5.34
N PRO A 100 -12.13 -4.75 5.59
CA PRO A 100 -11.14 -4.30 4.61
C PRO A 100 -11.11 -5.20 3.37
N LEU A 101 -11.34 -6.51 3.49
CA LEU A 101 -11.41 -7.42 2.34
C LEU A 101 -12.57 -7.05 1.39
N LEU A 102 -13.77 -6.80 1.96
CA LEU A 102 -14.92 -6.36 1.19
C LEU A 102 -14.70 -4.97 0.60
N PHE A 103 -14.09 -4.05 1.36
CA PHE A 103 -13.74 -2.72 0.88
C PHE A 103 -12.82 -2.79 -0.35
N LEU A 104 -11.71 -3.55 -0.27
CA LEU A 104 -10.79 -3.73 -1.40
C LEU A 104 -11.46 -4.44 -2.58
N GLY A 105 -12.32 -5.43 -2.32
CA GLY A 105 -13.05 -6.17 -3.35
C GLY A 105 -14.08 -5.31 -4.10
N ILE A 106 -14.87 -4.52 -3.38
CA ILE A 106 -15.85 -3.59 -3.98
C ILE A 106 -15.13 -2.54 -4.83
N ASN A 107 -14.04 -1.98 -4.33
CA ASN A 107 -13.23 -1.01 -5.06
C ASN A 107 -12.60 -1.62 -6.31
N GLN A 108 -12.13 -2.87 -6.24
CA GLN A 108 -11.64 -3.59 -7.40
C GLN A 108 -12.71 -3.76 -8.47
N TYR A 109 -13.93 -4.16 -8.08
CA TYR A 109 -15.05 -4.32 -9.01
C TYR A 109 -15.47 -2.99 -9.65
N ARG A 110 -15.47 -1.90 -8.87
CA ARG A 110 -15.83 -0.56 -9.36
C ARG A 110 -14.72 0.10 -10.17
N GLY A 111 -13.47 -0.37 -10.06
CA GLY A 111 -12.32 0.29 -10.65
C GLY A 111 -11.98 1.64 -10.01
N VAL A 112 -12.42 1.90 -8.77
CA VAL A 112 -12.21 3.17 -8.05
C VAL A 112 -11.74 2.89 -6.63
N GLY A 113 -10.73 3.63 -6.18
CA GLY A 113 -10.15 3.49 -4.84
C GLY A 113 -9.06 2.43 -4.73
N MET A 114 -8.64 2.17 -3.49
CA MET A 114 -7.68 1.11 -3.18
C MET A 114 -8.31 -0.26 -3.37
N SER A 115 -7.63 -1.14 -4.10
CA SER A 115 -8.02 -2.50 -4.44
C SER A 115 -6.86 -3.47 -4.20
N PHE A 116 -7.09 -4.79 -4.29
CA PHE A 116 -6.02 -5.77 -4.15
C PHE A 116 -4.92 -5.62 -5.22
N THR A 117 -5.28 -5.15 -6.41
CA THR A 117 -4.39 -5.02 -7.56
C THR A 117 -3.61 -3.71 -7.61
N ASN A 118 -3.92 -2.72 -6.77
CA ASN A 118 -3.18 -1.45 -6.75
C ASN A 118 -2.65 -1.07 -5.35
N LEU A 119 -2.92 -1.89 -4.33
CA LEU A 119 -2.54 -1.62 -2.95
C LEU A 119 -1.03 -1.40 -2.78
N TYR A 120 -0.21 -2.19 -3.49
CA TYR A 120 1.24 -2.05 -3.45
C TYR A 120 1.73 -0.75 -4.07
N ASP A 121 1.10 -0.30 -5.15
CA ASP A 121 1.48 0.96 -5.81
C ASP A 121 1.06 2.16 -4.95
N HIS A 122 -0.11 2.10 -4.31
CA HIS A 122 -0.55 3.06 -3.30
C HIS A 122 0.45 3.16 -2.14
N TYR A 123 0.87 2.00 -1.61
CA TYR A 123 1.88 1.94 -0.56
C TYR A 123 3.20 2.57 -1.01
N ALA A 124 3.70 2.23 -2.20
CA ALA A 124 4.94 2.77 -2.73
C ALA A 124 4.89 4.30 -2.88
N ALA A 125 3.79 4.85 -3.40
CA ALA A 125 3.65 6.29 -3.57
C ALA A 125 3.46 7.04 -2.24
N SER A 126 2.70 6.48 -1.31
CA SER A 126 2.59 7.02 0.04
C SER A 126 3.95 7.03 0.75
N GLN A 127 4.75 5.97 0.59
CA GLN A 127 6.10 5.89 1.16
C GLN A 127 7.10 6.83 0.47
N PHE A 128 6.96 7.06 -0.83
CA PHE A 128 7.70 8.08 -1.56
C PHE A 128 7.45 9.47 -0.96
N LEU A 129 6.18 9.87 -0.83
CA LEU A 129 5.82 11.17 -0.26
C LEU A 129 6.26 11.28 1.21
N THR A 130 6.10 10.22 1.99
CA THR A 130 6.60 10.15 3.37
C THR A 130 8.13 10.31 3.44
N ALA A 131 8.87 9.74 2.48
CA ALA A 131 10.31 9.90 2.41
C ALA A 131 10.70 11.33 2.04
N LEU A 132 9.96 11.98 1.13
CA LEU A 132 10.14 13.40 0.82
C LEU A 132 9.90 14.30 2.03
N GLU A 133 8.84 14.05 2.81
CA GLU A 133 8.55 14.77 4.07
C GLU A 133 9.70 14.64 5.09
N LYS A 134 10.30 13.44 5.16
CA LYS A 134 11.43 13.14 6.03
C LYS A 134 12.78 13.58 5.47
N ARG A 135 12.81 14.16 4.26
CA ARG A 135 14.02 14.56 3.53
C ARG A 135 14.98 13.40 3.25
N ASP A 136 14.45 12.19 3.17
CA ASP A 136 15.18 10.98 2.80
C ASP A 136 15.04 10.78 1.28
N TYR A 137 15.77 11.59 0.52
CA TYR A 137 15.65 11.64 -0.94
C TYR A 137 16.17 10.38 -1.63
N GLU A 138 17.14 9.70 -1.03
CA GLU A 138 17.61 8.40 -1.55
C GLU A 138 16.52 7.34 -1.45
N LYS A 139 15.85 7.27 -0.30
CA LYS A 139 14.73 6.36 -0.13
C LYS A 139 13.55 6.74 -1.01
N ALA A 140 13.25 8.04 -1.15
CA ALA A 140 12.21 8.49 -2.06
C ALA A 140 12.51 8.00 -3.50
N PHE A 141 13.70 8.26 -4.02
CA PHE A 141 14.10 7.83 -5.36
C PHE A 141 13.94 6.32 -5.58
N SER A 142 14.18 5.49 -4.55
CA SER A 142 14.06 4.03 -4.64
C SER A 142 12.67 3.50 -5.04
N TYR A 143 11.61 4.29 -4.81
CA TYR A 143 10.23 3.93 -5.18
C TYR A 143 9.88 4.23 -6.64
N ILE A 144 10.70 5.02 -7.34
CA ILE A 144 10.49 5.39 -8.74
C ILE A 144 10.83 4.20 -9.66
N ASN A 145 10.00 3.94 -10.66
CA ASN A 145 10.20 2.87 -11.62
C ASN A 145 11.22 3.25 -12.73
N MET A 146 12.50 3.34 -12.36
CA MET A 146 13.57 3.78 -13.27
C MET A 146 13.75 2.88 -14.51
N SER A 147 13.52 1.57 -14.40
CA SER A 147 13.56 0.67 -15.57
C SER A 147 12.47 1.04 -16.58
N HIS A 148 11.26 1.33 -16.09
CA HIS A 148 10.17 1.75 -16.97
C HIS A 148 10.43 3.14 -17.56
N GLU A 149 11.00 4.09 -16.81
CA GLU A 149 11.40 5.39 -17.38
C GLU A 149 12.47 5.23 -18.46
N TYR A 150 13.48 4.40 -18.21
CA TYR A 150 14.52 4.11 -19.20
C TYR A 150 13.93 3.50 -20.47
N ASP A 151 13.10 2.46 -20.34
CA ASP A 151 12.49 1.80 -21.49
C ASP A 151 11.62 2.78 -22.29
N ASN A 152 10.83 3.64 -21.62
CA ASN A 152 10.03 4.65 -22.29
C ASN A 152 10.88 5.66 -23.08
N ILE A 153 11.99 6.13 -22.50
CA ILE A 153 12.91 7.06 -23.15
C ILE A 153 13.55 6.39 -24.37
N GLN A 154 14.08 5.18 -24.20
CA GLN A 154 14.73 4.43 -25.27
C GLN A 154 13.75 4.08 -26.41
N GLU A 155 12.50 3.73 -26.08
CA GLU A 155 11.45 3.55 -27.09
C GLU A 155 11.10 4.86 -27.80
N GLY A 156 11.00 5.97 -27.08
CA GLY A 156 10.77 7.30 -27.66
C GLY A 156 11.88 7.69 -28.64
N LEU A 157 13.14 7.51 -28.24
CA LEU A 157 14.34 7.77 -29.07
C LEU A 157 14.37 6.90 -30.33
N LYS A 158 13.96 5.63 -30.24
CA LYS A 158 13.87 4.71 -31.38
C LYS A 158 12.78 5.11 -32.38
N ARG A 159 11.71 5.77 -31.93
CA ARG A 159 10.53 6.05 -32.77
C ARG A 159 10.73 7.21 -33.73
N SER A 160 11.52 8.25 -33.41
CA SER A 160 12.11 9.19 -34.38
C SER A 160 12.84 10.37 -33.70
N ALA A 161 13.97 10.81 -34.28
CA ALA A 161 14.69 12.03 -33.92
C ALA A 161 13.92 13.33 -34.23
N GLU A 162 12.79 13.23 -34.95
CA GLU A 162 11.87 14.32 -35.30
C GLU A 162 10.59 14.32 -34.44
N THR A 163 10.32 13.25 -33.68
CA THR A 163 9.10 13.09 -32.84
C THR A 163 9.29 13.42 -31.36
N LEU A 164 10.51 13.62 -30.89
CA LEU A 164 10.80 14.09 -29.53
C LEU A 164 10.56 15.61 -29.44
N ALA A 165 9.34 16.09 -29.71
CA ALA A 165 9.01 17.46 -29.36
C ALA A 165 8.89 17.54 -27.82
N PHE A 166 10.00 17.88 -27.17
CA PHE A 166 10.00 18.30 -25.77
C PHE A 166 9.60 19.77 -25.73
N ASN A 167 8.31 20.01 -25.51
CA ASN A 167 7.82 21.36 -25.37
C ASN A 167 7.99 21.78 -23.89
N VAL A 168 9.10 22.49 -23.63
CA VAL A 168 9.42 23.11 -22.32
C VAL A 168 8.36 24.15 -21.94
N GLU A 169 7.68 24.73 -22.93
CA GLU A 169 6.58 25.66 -22.70
C GLU A 169 5.27 24.89 -22.42
N ASP A 170 4.91 23.80 -23.14
CA ASP A 170 3.76 22.86 -22.87
C ASP A 170 3.89 22.05 -21.55
N PHE A 171 4.84 22.38 -20.70
CA PHE A 171 4.59 22.33 -19.25
C PHE A 171 3.42 23.27 -18.82
N GLU A 172 2.68 23.82 -19.78
CA GLU A 172 1.47 24.60 -19.61
C GLU A 172 0.40 23.80 -18.86
N SER A 173 0.13 24.33 -17.68
CA SER A 173 -1.16 24.27 -17.02
C SER A 173 -2.33 24.26 -18.00
N ARG A 174 -2.89 23.09 -18.31
CA ARG A 174 -4.21 23.05 -18.95
C ARG A 174 -5.20 23.58 -17.92
N THR A 175 -5.98 24.60 -18.28
CA THR A 175 -7.00 25.16 -17.39
C THR A 175 -8.33 24.50 -17.72
N ASP A 176 -8.99 23.84 -16.76
CA ASP A 176 -10.37 23.40 -16.97
C ASP A 176 -11.39 24.54 -16.78
N GLU A 177 -12.67 24.25 -17.03
CA GLU A 177 -13.78 25.19 -16.88
C GLU A 177 -13.92 25.79 -15.47
N ASN A 178 -13.30 25.16 -14.46
CA ASN A 178 -13.29 25.60 -13.08
C ASN A 178 -12.00 26.35 -12.70
N GLY A 179 -11.09 26.57 -13.65
CA GLY A 179 -9.83 27.28 -13.41
C GLY A 179 -8.70 26.41 -12.86
N ILE A 180 -8.85 25.07 -12.82
CA ILE A 180 -7.80 24.17 -12.32
C ILE A 180 -6.72 23.99 -13.38
N LEU A 181 -5.47 24.19 -12.98
CA LEU A 181 -4.27 24.03 -13.78
C LEU A 181 -3.73 22.60 -13.65
N TYR A 182 -3.54 21.89 -14.77
CA TYR A 182 -2.93 20.55 -14.79
C TYR A 182 -1.46 20.62 -15.24
N TYR A 183 -0.55 20.08 -14.43
CA TYR A 183 0.85 19.89 -14.76
C TYR A 183 1.10 18.43 -15.13
N THR A 184 1.87 18.16 -16.17
CA THR A 184 2.39 16.83 -16.48
C THR A 184 3.92 16.89 -16.47
N ASN A 185 4.61 15.88 -15.93
CA ASN A 185 6.09 15.92 -15.85
C ASN A 185 6.78 15.61 -17.21
N GLY A 186 6.11 15.88 -18.33
CA GLY A 186 6.60 15.58 -19.68
C GLY A 186 6.41 14.12 -20.12
N LYS A 187 5.71 13.28 -19.35
CA LYS A 187 5.41 11.91 -19.77
C LYS A 187 4.19 11.85 -20.68
N THR A 188 4.33 12.29 -21.93
CA THR A 188 3.28 12.08 -22.93
C THR A 188 3.54 10.78 -23.68
N ILE A 189 2.90 9.70 -23.25
CA ILE A 189 2.79 8.48 -24.07
C ILE A 189 1.76 8.79 -25.15
N TYR A 190 2.22 9.15 -26.34
CA TYR A 190 1.36 9.40 -27.47
C TYR A 190 0.93 8.08 -28.13
N THR A 191 -0.37 7.80 -28.16
CA THR A 191 -0.95 6.75 -29.01
C THR A 191 -0.94 7.22 -30.47
N GLU A 192 -0.94 6.30 -31.44
CA GLU A 192 -0.96 6.64 -32.88
C GLU A 192 -2.12 7.60 -33.23
N GLU A 193 -3.26 7.45 -32.56
CA GLU A 193 -4.43 8.31 -32.73
C GLU A 193 -4.25 9.70 -32.12
N HIS A 194 -3.57 9.82 -30.97
CA HIS A 194 -3.19 11.12 -30.39
C HIS A 194 -2.19 11.86 -31.28
N ILE A 195 -1.24 11.13 -31.88
CA ILE A 195 -0.29 11.69 -32.84
C ILE A 195 -1.04 12.19 -34.07
N LYS A 196 -1.98 11.42 -34.62
CA LYS A 196 -2.82 11.83 -35.76
C LYS A 196 -3.77 12.99 -35.45
N ALA A 197 -4.20 13.15 -34.20
CA ALA A 197 -5.03 14.28 -33.76
C ALA A 197 -4.18 15.56 -33.59
N MET A 198 -3.01 15.45 -32.97
CA MET A 198 -2.06 16.56 -32.87
C MET A 198 -1.52 16.97 -34.24
N LEU A 199 -1.16 16.03 -35.12
CA LEU A 199 -0.69 16.34 -36.47
C LEU A 199 -1.73 17.10 -37.29
N ARG A 200 -3.03 16.76 -37.14
CA ARG A 200 -4.12 17.55 -37.73
C ARG A 200 -4.19 18.98 -37.19
N GLN A 201 -3.86 19.17 -35.91
CA GLN A 201 -3.79 20.48 -35.27
C GLN A 201 -2.51 21.26 -35.67
N TYR A 202 -1.40 20.57 -35.95
CA TYR A 202 -0.13 21.16 -36.38
C TYR A 202 -0.10 21.52 -37.87
N GLU A 203 -0.82 20.79 -38.73
CA GLU A 203 -0.99 21.15 -40.15
C GLU A 203 -1.71 22.51 -40.34
N GLU A 204 -2.51 22.95 -39.37
CA GLU A 204 -3.19 24.26 -39.39
C GLU A 204 -2.33 25.42 -38.83
N TYR A 205 -1.26 25.15 -38.06
CA TYR A 205 -0.58 26.16 -37.25
C TYR A 205 0.97 26.06 -37.30
N PRO A 206 1.66 26.88 -38.11
CA PRO A 206 3.10 26.73 -38.43
C PRO A 206 4.12 27.18 -37.35
N TRP A 207 3.75 27.23 -36.07
CA TRP A 207 4.54 27.93 -35.03
C TRP A 207 5.22 27.03 -33.99
N SER A 208 5.42 25.73 -34.23
CA SER A 208 6.32 24.94 -33.35
C SER A 208 7.70 25.63 -33.32
N LYS A 209 8.12 26.08 -32.13
CA LYS A 209 9.17 27.08 -32.01
C LYS A 209 10.53 26.42 -32.27
N ALA A 210 11.45 27.14 -32.93
CA ALA A 210 12.80 26.64 -33.21
C ALA A 210 13.59 26.23 -31.95
N THR A 211 13.19 26.73 -30.77
CA THR A 211 13.68 26.35 -29.44
C THR A 211 13.41 24.88 -29.09
N ASP A 212 12.30 24.32 -29.57
CA ASP A 212 11.84 22.97 -29.23
C ASP A 212 12.72 21.92 -29.92
N LYS A 213 13.19 22.23 -31.13
CA LYS A 213 14.15 21.39 -31.87
C LYS A 213 15.52 21.35 -31.20
N VAL A 214 15.97 22.46 -30.62
CA VAL A 214 17.29 22.52 -29.93
C VAL A 214 17.23 21.74 -28.62
N GLY A 215 16.15 21.88 -27.84
CA GLY A 215 15.95 21.09 -26.62
C GLY A 215 15.83 19.59 -26.89
N ALA A 216 15.05 19.22 -27.91
CA ALA A 216 14.93 17.84 -28.38
C ALA A 216 16.27 17.24 -28.80
N GLN A 217 17.05 18.00 -29.60
CA GLN A 217 18.36 17.57 -30.09
C GLN A 217 19.34 17.35 -28.92
N LYS A 218 19.39 18.27 -27.96
CA LYS A 218 20.21 18.12 -26.74
C LYS A 218 19.79 16.89 -25.94
N PHE A 219 18.49 16.64 -25.80
CA PHE A 219 17.97 15.46 -25.10
C PHE A 219 18.36 14.15 -25.82
N ILE A 220 18.27 14.12 -27.15
CA ILE A 220 18.71 12.96 -27.94
C ILE A 220 20.20 12.71 -27.72
N GLU A 221 21.03 13.72 -27.91
CA GLU A 221 22.48 13.62 -27.69
C GLU A 221 22.84 13.14 -26.28
N GLU A 222 22.06 13.57 -25.28
CA GLU A 222 22.30 13.22 -23.89
C GLU A 222 21.90 11.78 -23.53
N TYR A 223 20.84 11.22 -24.13
CA TYR A 223 20.22 9.97 -23.69
C TYR A 223 20.20 8.83 -24.73
N GLN A 224 20.56 9.08 -26.00
CA GLN A 224 20.48 8.08 -27.08
C GLN A 224 21.34 6.84 -26.86
N ASP A 225 22.56 7.01 -26.35
CA ASP A 225 23.53 5.92 -26.19
C ASP A 225 23.86 5.62 -24.72
N VAL A 226 23.08 6.16 -23.79
CA VAL A 226 23.29 5.99 -22.34
C VAL A 226 22.84 4.60 -21.91
N SER A 227 23.71 3.89 -21.18
CA SER A 227 23.36 2.61 -20.58
C SER A 227 22.34 2.78 -19.43
N TYR A 228 21.56 1.73 -19.13
CA TYR A 228 20.62 1.77 -18.00
C TYR A 228 21.29 2.17 -16.67
N GLU A 229 22.49 1.66 -16.39
CA GLU A 229 23.21 1.94 -15.15
C GLU A 229 23.62 3.40 -15.06
N GLU A 230 24.13 3.95 -16.16
CA GLU A 230 24.49 5.36 -16.23
C GLU A 230 23.25 6.26 -16.13
N PHE A 231 22.16 5.91 -16.81
CA PHE A 231 20.88 6.60 -16.70
C PHE A 231 20.37 6.61 -15.26
N TYR A 232 20.37 5.44 -14.60
CA TYR A 232 19.93 5.31 -13.22
C TYR A 232 20.72 6.21 -12.27
N GLN A 233 22.06 6.16 -12.37
CA GLN A 233 22.93 6.94 -11.50
C GLN A 233 22.77 8.44 -11.74
N ARG A 234 22.74 8.87 -13.00
CA ARG A 234 22.54 10.28 -13.38
C ARG A 234 21.18 10.80 -12.90
N SER A 235 20.11 10.03 -13.11
CA SER A 235 18.77 10.37 -12.63
C SER A 235 18.68 10.46 -11.11
N LYS A 236 19.38 9.57 -10.38
CA LYS A 236 19.46 9.62 -8.92
C LYS A 236 20.12 10.91 -8.45
N GLU A 237 21.26 11.26 -9.06
CA GLU A 237 22.02 12.47 -8.72
C GLU A 237 21.20 13.74 -8.99
N ASN A 238 20.58 13.83 -10.18
CA ASN A 238 19.71 14.94 -10.57
C ASN A 238 18.52 15.09 -9.61
N PHE A 239 17.80 14.00 -9.33
CA PHE A 239 16.66 14.03 -8.41
C PHE A 239 17.06 14.54 -7.02
N ILE A 240 18.16 14.01 -6.46
CA ILE A 240 18.64 14.43 -5.13
C ILE A 240 19.08 15.89 -5.14
N ALA A 241 19.79 16.33 -6.19
CA ALA A 241 20.22 17.72 -6.34
C ALA A 241 19.03 18.68 -6.42
N ASN A 242 18.02 18.35 -7.25
CA ASN A 242 16.80 19.12 -7.39
C ASN A 242 16.05 19.24 -6.05
N MET A 243 15.92 18.13 -5.30
CA MET A 243 15.26 18.14 -3.99
C MET A 243 16.04 18.90 -2.90
N LYS A 244 17.38 18.86 -2.95
CA LYS A 244 18.22 19.69 -2.05
C LYS A 244 18.11 21.18 -2.37
N GLU A 245 18.03 21.54 -3.65
CA GLU A 245 17.80 22.92 -4.06
C GLU A 245 16.43 23.42 -3.60
N TRP A 246 15.39 22.59 -3.73
CA TRP A 246 14.07 22.86 -3.18
C TRP A 246 14.11 23.19 -1.68
N GLU A 247 14.85 22.41 -0.90
CA GLU A 247 15.08 22.66 0.52
C GLU A 247 15.86 23.96 0.76
N ARG A 248 16.91 24.23 -0.02
CA ARG A 248 17.73 25.45 0.06
C ARG A 248 16.89 26.71 -0.17
N LEU A 249 15.89 26.63 -1.06
CA LEU A 249 14.94 27.72 -1.31
C LEU A 249 13.90 27.91 -0.18
N GLY A 250 13.96 27.09 0.88
CA GLY A 250 13.11 27.19 2.05
C GLY A 250 11.80 26.40 1.95
N TYR A 251 11.69 25.52 0.95
CA TYR A 251 10.48 24.75 0.71
C TYR A 251 10.63 23.30 1.16
N THR A 252 9.58 22.73 1.75
CA THR A 252 9.55 21.31 2.12
C THR A 252 8.15 20.74 2.01
N LEU A 253 8.02 19.46 1.65
CA LEU A 253 6.75 18.75 1.80
C LEU A 253 6.46 18.55 3.29
N ALA A 254 5.25 18.90 3.72
CA ALA A 254 4.85 18.87 5.13
C ALA A 254 3.74 17.86 5.42
N GLY A 255 3.03 17.41 4.38
CA GLY A 255 1.95 16.45 4.50
C GLY A 255 1.43 16.03 3.14
N HIS A 256 0.82 14.85 3.10
CA HIS A 256 0.05 14.37 1.97
C HIS A 256 -1.20 13.62 2.45
N ARG A 257 -2.23 13.59 1.60
CA ARG A 257 -3.43 12.76 1.81
C ARG A 257 -3.95 12.23 0.49
N VAL A 258 -4.48 11.01 0.48
CA VAL A 258 -5.09 10.43 -0.72
C VAL A 258 -6.25 11.31 -1.18
N LYS A 259 -6.26 11.70 -2.46
CA LYS A 259 -7.37 12.41 -3.12
C LYS A 259 -8.32 11.40 -3.75
N THR A 260 -7.81 10.64 -4.71
CA THR A 260 -8.58 9.66 -5.48
C THR A 260 -7.65 8.62 -6.08
N SER A 261 -8.22 7.49 -6.47
CA SER A 261 -7.57 6.55 -7.36
C SER A 261 -8.57 5.86 -8.25
N TYR A 262 -8.13 5.51 -9.45
CA TYR A 262 -8.96 4.85 -10.44
C TYR A 262 -8.12 3.89 -11.28
N ALA A 263 -8.76 2.83 -11.71
CA ALA A 263 -8.21 1.84 -12.62
C ALA A 263 -8.91 2.01 -13.96
N ASN A 264 -8.15 2.39 -14.99
CA ASN A 264 -8.66 2.53 -16.34
C ASN A 264 -8.13 1.40 -17.21
N ASN A 265 -8.97 0.86 -18.09
CA ASN A 265 -8.54 -0.05 -19.13
C ASN A 265 -8.37 0.75 -20.42
N ILE A 266 -7.16 0.78 -20.96
CA ILE A 266 -6.84 1.41 -22.24
C ILE A 266 -6.28 0.29 -23.12
N ASP A 267 -6.96 -0.02 -24.22
CA ASP A 267 -6.55 -1.04 -25.20
C ASP A 267 -6.22 -2.43 -24.60
N GLY A 268 -6.97 -2.84 -23.57
CA GLY A 268 -6.76 -4.11 -22.87
C GLY A 268 -5.70 -4.07 -21.78
N VAL A 269 -5.03 -2.93 -21.60
CA VAL A 269 -4.02 -2.72 -20.55
C VAL A 269 -4.65 -1.97 -19.38
N MET A 270 -4.50 -2.52 -18.18
CA MET A 270 -4.95 -1.87 -16.95
C MET A 270 -3.93 -0.84 -16.47
N HIS A 271 -4.35 0.42 -16.36
CA HIS A 271 -3.59 1.53 -15.82
C HIS A 271 -4.18 1.97 -14.48
N TYR A 272 -3.34 2.01 -13.44
CA TYR A 272 -3.75 2.48 -12.11
C TYR A 272 -3.23 3.89 -11.91
N SER A 273 -4.13 4.85 -11.80
CA SER A 273 -3.79 6.24 -11.50
C SER A 273 -4.22 6.56 -10.09
N PHE A 274 -3.39 7.30 -9.36
CA PHE A 274 -3.75 7.76 -8.03
C PHE A 274 -3.14 9.12 -7.72
N SER A 275 -3.93 9.92 -7.02
CA SER A 275 -3.67 11.33 -6.75
C SER A 275 -3.58 11.59 -5.26
N TYR A 276 -2.69 12.48 -4.87
CA TYR A 276 -2.55 12.94 -3.48
C TYR A 276 -2.68 14.45 -3.42
N TYR A 277 -3.43 14.96 -2.44
CA TYR A 277 -3.31 16.36 -2.04
C TYR A 277 -1.99 16.57 -1.30
N LEU A 278 -1.41 17.74 -1.48
CA LEU A 278 -0.14 18.13 -0.90
C LEU A 278 -0.31 19.26 0.11
N SER A 279 0.51 19.25 1.15
CA SER A 279 0.73 20.38 2.04
C SER A 279 2.20 20.76 1.99
N ILE A 280 2.51 21.96 1.50
CA ILE A 280 3.88 22.43 1.31
C ILE A 280 4.19 23.54 2.31
N LYS A 281 5.37 23.48 2.93
CA LYS A 281 5.88 24.58 3.76
C LYS A 281 6.71 25.54 2.92
N ASN A 282 6.48 26.83 3.13
CA ASN A 282 7.35 27.92 2.71
C ASN A 282 7.89 28.60 3.99
N GLY A 283 9.08 28.19 4.42
CA GLY A 283 9.63 28.58 5.71
C GLY A 283 8.75 28.12 6.88
N LYS A 284 8.04 29.06 7.52
CA LYS A 284 7.19 28.78 8.70
C LYS A 284 5.73 28.48 8.37
N GLN A 285 5.24 28.87 7.20
CA GLN A 285 3.85 28.71 6.83
C GLN A 285 3.65 27.38 6.10
N THR A 286 2.64 26.60 6.49
CA THR A 286 2.15 25.46 5.72
C THR A 286 0.99 25.93 4.85
N ILE A 287 1.09 25.65 3.55
CA ILE A 287 0.08 25.97 2.55
C ILE A 287 -0.54 24.66 2.06
N ASN A 288 -1.86 24.62 2.01
CA ASN A 288 -2.56 23.55 1.31
C ASN A 288 -2.36 23.80 -0.18
N SER A 289 -1.57 22.93 -0.79
CA SER A 289 -1.21 22.99 -2.18
C SER A 289 -2.11 22.04 -2.97
N GLY A 290 -1.92 22.04 -4.28
CA GLY A 290 -2.57 21.17 -5.24
C GLY A 290 -2.27 19.69 -5.03
N THR A 291 -2.11 18.98 -6.12
CA THR A 291 -2.02 17.53 -6.14
C THR A 291 -0.79 17.07 -6.90
N ILE A 292 -0.39 15.84 -6.58
CA ILE A 292 0.53 15.05 -7.39
C ILE A 292 -0.18 13.79 -7.82
N ASP A 293 0.09 13.38 -9.06
CA ASP A 293 -0.51 12.24 -9.72
C ASP A 293 0.58 11.25 -10.11
N PHE A 294 0.25 9.98 -9.90
CA PHE A 294 1.14 8.86 -10.15
C PHE A 294 0.41 7.80 -10.96
N VAL A 295 1.18 7.07 -11.77
CA VAL A 295 0.73 5.87 -12.46
C VAL A 295 1.48 4.66 -11.92
N GLY A 296 0.74 3.74 -11.34
CA GLY A 296 1.25 2.47 -10.82
C GLY A 296 1.43 1.43 -11.91
N THR A 297 2.42 0.55 -11.74
CA THR A 297 2.69 -0.57 -12.67
C THR A 297 2.27 -1.93 -12.09
N ASN A 298 1.48 -1.97 -11.01
CA ASN A 298 1.09 -3.16 -10.25
C ASN A 298 2.29 -3.99 -9.77
N LYS A 299 3.37 -3.30 -9.36
CA LYS A 299 4.63 -3.93 -8.92
C LYS A 299 5.28 -3.22 -7.73
N GLY A 300 4.55 -2.34 -7.04
CA GLY A 300 5.08 -1.57 -5.91
C GLY A 300 6.11 -0.52 -6.35
N LYS A 301 6.06 -0.12 -7.62
CA LYS A 301 6.76 1.03 -8.16
C LYS A 301 5.79 1.82 -9.03
N PHE A 302 6.08 3.10 -9.19
CA PHE A 302 5.24 3.99 -9.96
C PHE A 302 6.09 4.91 -10.83
N SER A 303 5.41 5.56 -11.76
CA SER A 303 5.89 6.72 -12.50
C SER A 303 5.15 7.94 -12.02
N SER A 304 5.88 9.02 -11.67
CA SER A 304 5.24 10.33 -11.48
C SER A 304 4.79 10.82 -12.84
N THR A 305 3.55 11.30 -12.95
CA THR A 305 2.98 11.72 -14.23
C THR A 305 2.58 13.18 -14.24
N GLY A 306 2.37 13.81 -13.08
CA GLY A 306 1.93 15.19 -13.04
C GLY A 306 1.28 15.60 -11.73
N GLY A 307 0.34 16.52 -11.83
CA GLY A 307 -0.43 17.06 -10.72
C GLY A 307 -1.45 18.10 -11.18
N SER A 308 -2.24 18.61 -10.23
CA SER A 308 -3.21 19.69 -10.49
C SER A 308 -3.15 20.74 -9.41
N TYR A 309 -3.29 22.02 -9.74
CA TYR A 309 -3.15 23.12 -8.79
C TYR A 309 -4.06 24.30 -9.17
N PHE A 310 -4.34 25.17 -8.20
CA PHE A 310 -5.07 26.41 -8.48
C PHE A 310 -4.11 27.49 -8.98
N PRO A 311 -4.56 28.50 -9.75
CA PRO A 311 -3.70 29.56 -10.28
C PRO A 311 -2.88 30.32 -9.22
N GLU A 312 -3.41 30.47 -8.01
CA GLU A 312 -2.73 31.09 -6.87
C GLU A 312 -1.67 30.19 -6.21
N ASP A 313 -1.69 28.89 -6.49
CA ASP A 313 -0.72 27.93 -5.95
C ASP A 313 0.58 27.97 -6.75
N THR A 314 1.53 28.72 -6.21
CA THR A 314 2.88 28.86 -6.79
C THR A 314 3.85 27.76 -6.36
N LEU A 315 3.46 26.86 -5.45
CA LEU A 315 4.36 25.86 -4.86
C LEU A 315 4.23 24.49 -5.49
N THR A 316 3.02 24.03 -5.83
CA THR A 316 2.82 22.75 -6.52
C THR A 316 3.62 22.64 -7.83
N PRO A 317 3.52 23.57 -8.80
CA PRO A 317 4.28 23.45 -10.05
C PRO A 317 5.78 23.37 -9.79
N ARG A 318 6.31 24.20 -8.86
CA ARG A 318 7.73 24.15 -8.49
C ARG A 318 8.14 22.83 -7.85
N LEU A 319 7.29 22.22 -7.02
CA LEU A 319 7.58 20.89 -6.47
C LEU A 319 7.60 19.84 -7.60
N LEU A 320 6.63 19.90 -8.51
CA LEU A 320 6.52 18.96 -9.62
C LEU A 320 7.70 19.09 -10.60
N ASP A 321 8.27 20.29 -10.76
CA ASP A 321 9.56 20.48 -11.44
C ASP A 321 10.67 19.76 -10.67
N ARG A 322 10.76 19.98 -9.36
CA ARG A 322 11.90 19.51 -8.54
C ARG A 322 11.94 18.01 -8.30
N ILE A 323 10.81 17.32 -8.37
CA ILE A 323 10.78 15.84 -8.32
C ILE A 323 11.22 15.18 -9.64
N SER A 324 11.53 15.97 -10.67
CA SER A 324 12.07 15.48 -11.93
C SER A 324 13.40 14.76 -11.74
N ILE A 325 13.59 13.71 -12.55
CA ILE A 325 14.83 12.93 -12.63
C ILE A 325 15.82 13.51 -13.66
N TYR A 326 15.44 14.59 -14.35
CA TYR A 326 16.28 15.29 -15.33
C TYR A 326 17.01 16.47 -14.68
N SER A 327 18.12 16.87 -15.32
CA SER A 327 18.83 18.10 -14.94
C SER A 327 18.05 19.33 -15.40
N PHE A 328 18.01 20.37 -14.57
CA PHE A 328 17.60 21.70 -14.97
C PHE A 328 18.86 22.57 -15.04
N GLU A 329 19.34 22.85 -16.25
CA GLU A 329 20.35 23.89 -16.49
C GLU A 329 19.69 25.24 -16.77
#